data_AF-A0AAV6ZSI9-F1
#
_entry.id   AF-A0AAV6ZSI9-F1
#
_cell.length_a   1.000
_cell.length_b   1.000
_cell.length_c   1.000
_cell.angle_alpha   90.00
_cell.angle_beta   90.00
_cell.angle_gamma   90.00
#
_symmetry.space_group_name_H-M   'P 1'
#
loop_
_entity.id
_entity.type
_entity.pdbx_description
1 polymer ?
#
loop_
_entity_poly.entity_id
_entity_poly.type
_entity_poly.pdbx_seq_one_letter_code
_entity_poly.pdbx_strand_id
1 'polypeptide(L)'
;MAFMEKPAANKLFLDDTAPLTAVIEASQSLHSHTEYIIRVQRGISMENSWQVVRRYSDFDMLNNSLQISGLSLPLPPKKLIGNMDREFIAERQKGLQNYLNYITSNHILSNYEPVKKFLDPTNYAANYTEIALQQVSMFFRSEPKFEVVEPLKDIGWRLRKRYFLMKCKNQPKEPLVLSWADMGPDKYLQDKDFQCAIKLLPSWTHPYIYRVTFATAGESSALIIRPFNEKGTLKDLIYKAKPRDPFLKKYCNPRKIQGLELQQIKTFGRQILEVLKFLHDRGFPYGHLHASNVMLEGETCRLMDLENSLLGLPSFYRSYFTQFRKINTLESIDVHCFGHLLYEMTYGRPPDSIPLDQFPPAPSMSVVSVLESILSCEACKSGMPSVSQLLQMPLFSDVALMNTEKPQFKIPTKLKEALKTAKECMEKRLAEEQKSIYQHRRLTRAQSHHGSEEEKKKRKILARKKSKRTNCESGEEQSMKCNNSNNSGSGTSSPLTSPSSPTPPSTAGTTTFPIPVAPPPPPPPPPPPPVAPLSPPSKDVPTAPPPVNGTDRGALLNSIKGFKKGGLKKAVTNDHSAPPDQLSADVYDPACPLVTCFIIL
;
A
#
# COMPACT_ATOMS: atom_id res chain seq x y z
N MET A 1 -22.45 7.20 39.29
CA MET A 1 -21.69 7.95 38.27
C MET A 1 -21.47 7.03 37.09
N ALA A 2 -22.12 7.32 35.96
CA ALA A 2 -21.95 6.54 34.73
C ALA A 2 -20.51 6.70 34.25
N PHE A 3 -19.76 5.60 34.18
CA PHE A 3 -18.53 5.55 33.41
C PHE A 3 -18.91 5.80 31.95
N MET A 4 -18.75 7.04 31.50
CA MET A 4 -18.72 7.34 30.09
C MET A 4 -17.50 6.61 29.52
N GLU A 5 -17.73 5.47 28.89
CA GLU A 5 -16.77 4.92 27.94
C GLU A 5 -16.47 6.04 26.94
N LYS A 6 -15.22 6.52 26.96
CA LYS A 6 -14.69 7.30 25.86
C LYS A 6 -14.92 6.50 24.58
N PRO A 7 -15.44 7.11 23.50
CA PRO A 7 -15.49 6.43 22.21
C PRO A 7 -14.08 5.93 21.92
N ALA A 8 -13.94 4.63 21.61
CA ALA A 8 -12.67 4.07 21.19
C ALA A 8 -12.10 4.98 20.11
N ALA A 9 -10.89 5.50 20.35
CA ALA A 9 -10.17 6.30 19.38
C ALA A 9 -10.27 5.61 18.02
N ASN A 10 -10.71 6.33 16.98
CA ASN A 10 -10.79 5.85 15.60
C ASN A 10 -9.63 4.87 15.37
N LYS A 11 -9.95 3.58 15.24
CA LYS A 11 -8.95 2.56 14.94
C LYS A 11 -8.47 2.90 13.53
N LEU A 12 -7.41 3.71 13.42
CA LEU A 12 -6.88 4.18 12.15
C LEU A 12 -6.39 2.93 11.42
N PHE A 13 -7.19 2.45 10.46
CA PHE A 13 -6.82 1.30 9.67
C PHE A 13 -5.58 1.66 8.84
N LEU A 14 -4.68 0.70 8.72
CA LEU A 14 -3.42 0.88 8.01
C LEU A 14 -3.66 1.03 6.51
N ASP A 15 -3.08 2.06 5.89
CA ASP A 15 -3.03 2.14 4.44
C ASP A 15 -1.86 1.30 3.91
N ASP A 16 -2.20 0.13 3.37
CA ASP A 16 -1.24 -0.82 2.81
C ASP A 16 -0.53 -0.29 1.56
N THR A 17 -1.13 0.67 0.85
CA THR A 17 -0.55 1.26 -0.38
C THR A 17 0.43 2.39 -0.09
N ALA A 18 0.54 2.83 1.16
CA ALA A 18 1.57 3.77 1.55
C ALA A 18 2.97 3.17 1.27
N PRO A 19 3.84 3.88 0.53
CA PRO A 19 5.16 3.35 0.18
C PRO A 19 6.01 3.21 1.43
N LEU A 20 6.81 2.14 1.49
CA LEU A 20 7.84 1.95 2.50
C LEU A 20 9.20 2.21 1.86
N THR A 21 10.00 3.10 2.46
CA THR A 21 11.43 3.22 2.15
C THR A 21 12.24 2.56 3.25
N ALA A 22 13.40 2.00 2.90
CA ALA A 22 14.23 1.25 3.83
C ALA A 22 15.72 1.58 3.61
N VAL A 23 16.41 1.96 4.68
CA VAL A 23 17.83 2.33 4.66
C VAL A 23 18.57 1.58 5.76
N ILE A 24 19.63 0.87 5.41
CA ILE A 24 20.54 0.24 6.38
C ILE A 24 21.42 1.34 6.99
N GLU A 25 21.21 1.61 8.27
CA GLU A 25 21.94 2.67 8.99
C GLU A 25 23.24 2.16 9.60
N ALA A 26 23.22 0.92 10.06
CA ALA A 26 24.35 0.29 10.72
C ALA A 26 24.31 -1.23 10.54
N SER A 27 25.43 -1.87 10.83
CA SER A 27 25.53 -3.31 11.04
C SER A 27 26.22 -3.58 12.37
N GLN A 28 25.83 -4.67 13.02
CA GLN A 28 26.45 -5.15 14.25
C GLN A 28 26.85 -6.62 14.09
N SER A 29 28.05 -6.95 14.55
CA SER A 29 28.56 -8.31 14.53
C SER A 29 28.30 -8.97 15.88
N LEU A 30 27.43 -9.98 15.88
CA LEU A 30 27.25 -10.90 17.01
C LEU A 30 28.17 -12.11 16.82
N HIS A 31 28.41 -12.89 17.88
CA HIS A 31 29.36 -14.01 17.87
C HIS A 31 29.14 -15.03 16.74
N SER A 32 27.91 -15.19 16.24
CA SER A 32 27.58 -16.17 15.20
C SER A 32 27.15 -15.57 13.85
N HIS A 33 26.83 -14.27 13.79
CA HIS A 33 26.29 -13.65 12.58
C HIS A 33 26.35 -12.11 12.63
N THR A 34 26.20 -11.49 11.46
CA THR A 34 26.02 -10.04 11.32
C THR A 34 24.53 -9.71 11.19
N GLU A 35 24.10 -8.71 11.94
CA GLU A 35 22.78 -8.10 11.84
C GLU A 35 22.88 -6.71 11.23
N TYR A 36 21.85 -6.32 10.48
CA TYR A 36 21.71 -5.04 9.81
C TYR A 36 20.53 -4.30 10.42
N ILE A 37 20.80 -3.08 10.89
CA ILE A 37 19.79 -2.18 11.46
C ILE A 37 19.23 -1.35 10.31
N ILE A 38 17.96 -1.61 9.97
CA ILE A 38 17.27 -1.00 8.83
C ILE A 38 16.27 0.00 9.38
N ARG A 39 16.43 1.29 9.07
CA ARG A 39 15.37 2.28 9.28
C ARG A 39 14.36 2.18 8.16
N VAL A 40 13.12 1.93 8.52
CA VAL A 40 11.97 1.87 7.61
C VAL A 40 11.12 3.11 7.85
N GLN A 41 10.66 3.74 6.77
CA GLN A 41 9.78 4.90 6.83
C GLN A 41 8.54 4.64 5.96
N ARG A 42 7.35 4.94 6.49
CA ARG A 42 6.08 4.85 5.77
C ARG A 42 5.63 6.22 5.29
N GLY A 43 5.48 6.35 3.97
CA GLY A 43 5.10 7.61 3.34
C GLY A 43 6.18 8.69 3.53
N ILE A 44 5.73 9.95 3.56
CA ILE A 44 6.63 11.12 3.53
C ILE A 44 7.01 11.66 4.92
N SER A 45 6.34 11.22 5.99
CA SER A 45 6.62 11.72 7.34
C SER A 45 7.83 10.99 7.91
N MET A 46 8.87 11.73 8.31
CA MET A 46 10.04 11.14 8.97
C MET A 46 9.69 10.58 10.36
N GLU A 47 8.68 11.15 11.02
CA GLU A 47 8.18 10.66 12.32
C GLU A 47 7.49 9.30 12.19
N ASN A 48 6.99 8.96 10.99
CA ASN A 48 6.43 7.65 10.70
C ASN A 48 7.54 6.68 10.25
N SER A 49 8.54 6.50 11.12
CA SER A 49 9.64 5.58 10.90
C SER A 49 9.95 4.75 12.13
N TRP A 50 10.53 3.57 11.91
CA TRP A 50 10.95 2.63 12.94
C TRP A 50 12.19 1.87 12.45
N GLN A 51 12.85 1.16 13.35
CA GLN A 51 13.96 0.27 12.99
C GLN A 51 13.51 -1.19 13.01
N VAL A 52 14.02 -1.96 12.04
CA VAL A 52 13.96 -3.42 12.05
C VAL A 52 15.36 -3.98 11.96
N VAL A 53 15.62 -5.04 12.71
CA VAL A 53 16.90 -5.75 12.71
C VAL A 53 16.75 -7.01 11.88
N ARG A 54 17.65 -7.23 10.91
CA ARG A 54 17.63 -8.37 10.00
C ARG A 54 19.03 -8.90 9.79
N ARG A 55 19.17 -10.22 9.69
CA ARG A 55 20.42 -10.87 9.27
C ARG A 55 20.33 -11.33 7.83
N TYR A 56 21.47 -11.67 7.23
CA TYR A 56 21.53 -12.10 5.82
C TYR A 56 20.57 -13.25 5.50
N SER A 57 20.40 -14.23 6.39
CA SER A 57 19.46 -15.34 6.17
C SER A 57 18.00 -14.89 6.05
N ASP A 58 17.63 -13.77 6.68
CA ASP A 58 16.27 -13.23 6.57
C ASP A 58 16.05 -12.63 5.17
N PHE A 59 17.07 -11.97 4.62
CA PHE A 59 17.06 -11.52 3.22
C PHE A 59 17.01 -12.70 2.25
N ASP A 60 17.76 -13.77 2.52
CA ASP A 60 17.74 -14.99 1.72
C ASP A 60 16.35 -15.66 1.72
N MET A 61 15.71 -15.78 2.89
CA MET A 61 14.33 -16.28 3.01
C MET A 61 13.34 -15.39 2.26
N LEU A 62 13.44 -14.07 2.39
CA LEU A 62 12.62 -13.14 1.62
C LEU A 62 12.84 -13.34 0.12
N ASN A 63 14.09 -13.36 -0.34
CA ASN A 63 14.44 -13.55 -1.74
C ASN A 63 13.87 -14.85 -2.31
N ASN A 64 13.93 -15.95 -1.55
CA ASN A 64 13.35 -17.24 -1.94
C ASN A 64 11.83 -17.14 -2.12
N SER A 65 11.12 -16.41 -1.23
CA SER A 65 9.68 -16.18 -1.39
C SER A 65 9.33 -15.34 -2.62
N LEU A 66 10.24 -14.48 -3.08
CA LEU A 66 10.05 -13.62 -4.24
C LEU A 66 10.44 -14.28 -5.58
N GLN A 67 11.09 -15.45 -5.58
CA GLN A 67 11.50 -16.13 -6.82
C GLN A 67 10.33 -16.45 -7.74
N ILE A 68 9.12 -16.63 -7.19
CA ILE A 68 7.90 -16.83 -7.99
C ILE A 68 7.57 -15.65 -8.92
N SER A 69 8.14 -14.45 -8.67
CA SER A 69 8.05 -13.31 -9.57
C SER A 69 8.73 -13.53 -10.92
N GLY A 70 9.70 -14.45 -10.99
CA GLY A 70 10.55 -14.64 -12.17
C GLY A 70 11.54 -13.50 -12.42
N LEU A 71 11.70 -12.55 -11.48
CA LEU A 71 12.69 -11.47 -11.58
C LEU A 71 14.07 -11.96 -11.12
N SER A 72 15.12 -11.44 -11.76
CA SER A 72 16.50 -11.60 -11.29
C SER A 72 16.77 -10.58 -10.19
N LEU A 73 16.53 -10.97 -8.94
CA LEU A 73 16.70 -10.09 -7.79
C LEU A 73 18.19 -9.93 -7.41
N PRO A 74 18.67 -8.70 -7.11
CA PRO A 74 20.09 -8.45 -6.87
C PRO A 74 20.51 -8.75 -5.43
N LEU A 75 20.24 -9.97 -4.94
CA LEU A 75 20.69 -10.39 -3.60
C LEU A 75 22.22 -10.67 -3.64
N PRO A 76 23.03 -10.06 -2.76
CA PRO A 76 24.47 -10.34 -2.71
C PRO A 76 24.73 -11.81 -2.31
N PRO A 77 25.83 -12.43 -2.78
CA PRO A 77 26.07 -13.86 -2.59
C PRO A 77 26.36 -14.24 -1.13
N LYS A 78 26.13 -15.53 -0.84
CA LYS A 78 26.58 -16.17 0.41
C LYS A 78 28.11 -16.28 0.38
N LYS A 79 28.73 -16.12 1.56
CA LYS A 79 30.17 -16.33 1.78
C LYS A 79 30.29 -17.22 3.00
N LEU A 80 30.97 -18.36 2.86
CA LEU A 80 31.08 -19.40 3.88
C LEU A 80 32.32 -19.25 4.77
N ILE A 81 33.37 -18.58 4.29
CA ILE A 81 34.64 -18.34 5.01
C ILE A 81 34.89 -16.83 5.00
N GLY A 82 35.28 -16.22 6.13
CA GLY A 82 35.50 -14.76 6.20
C GLY A 82 34.21 -13.94 6.06
N ASN A 83 33.09 -14.48 6.52
CA ASN A 83 31.79 -13.79 6.51
C ASN A 83 31.69 -12.67 7.56
N MET A 84 32.63 -12.63 8.51
CA MET A 84 32.76 -11.61 9.55
C MET A 84 33.84 -10.56 9.23
N ASP A 85 34.52 -10.67 8.08
CA ASP A 85 35.54 -9.71 7.64
C ASP A 85 34.87 -8.33 7.44
N ARG A 86 35.51 -7.27 7.95
CA ARG A 86 34.92 -5.92 7.97
C ARG A 86 34.64 -5.39 6.56
N GLU A 87 35.57 -5.61 5.63
CA GLU A 87 35.47 -5.21 4.22
C GLU A 87 34.29 -5.93 3.55
N PHE A 88 34.14 -7.22 3.84
CA PHE A 88 33.05 -8.02 3.30
C PHE A 88 31.70 -7.61 3.87
N ILE A 89 31.61 -7.32 5.18
CA ILE A 89 30.38 -6.80 5.80
C ILE A 89 29.97 -5.48 5.14
N ALA A 90 30.92 -4.58 4.90
CA ALA A 90 30.66 -3.30 4.25
C ALA A 90 30.19 -3.47 2.78
N GLU A 91 30.83 -4.35 2.01
CA GLU A 91 30.42 -4.68 0.65
C GLU A 91 29.01 -5.30 0.61
N ARG A 92 28.77 -6.28 1.50
CA ARG A 92 27.46 -6.92 1.62
C ARG A 92 26.39 -5.92 2.06
N GLN A 93 26.68 -5.01 2.97
CA GLN A 93 25.75 -3.96 3.39
C GLN A 93 25.32 -3.11 2.19
N LYS A 94 26.25 -2.71 1.31
CA LYS A 94 25.93 -2.01 0.06
C LYS A 94 25.07 -2.85 -0.87
N GLY A 95 25.39 -4.14 -1.04
CA GLY A 95 24.60 -5.08 -1.83
C GLY A 95 23.16 -5.26 -1.30
N LEU A 96 23.00 -5.40 0.02
CA LEU A 96 21.70 -5.51 0.67
C LEU A 96 20.89 -4.21 0.55
N GLN A 97 21.53 -3.04 0.63
CA GLN A 97 20.86 -1.77 0.38
C GLN A 97 20.34 -1.68 -1.06
N ASN A 98 21.12 -2.13 -2.05
CA ASN A 98 20.67 -2.19 -3.44
C ASN A 98 19.48 -3.15 -3.61
N TYR A 99 19.49 -4.29 -2.93
CA TYR A 99 18.37 -5.21 -2.89
C TYR A 99 17.10 -4.57 -2.30
N LEU A 100 17.21 -3.87 -1.16
CA LEU A 100 16.09 -3.13 -0.56
C LEU A 100 15.54 -2.07 -1.51
N ASN A 101 16.41 -1.28 -2.14
CA ASN A 101 16.01 -0.26 -3.11
C ASN A 101 15.26 -0.89 -4.30
N TYR A 102 15.72 -2.05 -4.79
CA TYR A 102 15.07 -2.75 -5.90
C TYR A 102 13.65 -3.23 -5.53
N ILE A 103 13.49 -3.93 -4.41
CA ILE A 103 12.17 -4.47 -4.02
C ILE A 103 11.18 -3.37 -3.60
N THR A 104 11.66 -2.26 -3.02
CA THR A 104 10.80 -1.15 -2.59
C THR A 104 10.42 -0.19 -3.72
N SER A 105 11.21 -0.13 -4.81
CA SER A 105 10.88 0.67 -6.00
C SER A 105 9.93 -0.05 -6.97
N ASN A 106 9.92 -1.39 -6.98
CA ASN A 106 8.98 -2.14 -7.79
C ASN A 106 7.58 -2.13 -7.16
N HIS A 107 6.58 -1.59 -7.86
CA HIS A 107 5.22 -1.41 -7.34
C HIS A 107 4.53 -2.73 -6.93
N ILE A 108 4.80 -3.83 -7.64
CA ILE A 108 4.21 -5.14 -7.31
C ILE A 108 4.91 -5.75 -6.10
N LEU A 109 6.26 -5.77 -6.09
CA LEU A 109 7.03 -6.36 -4.98
C LEU A 109 6.83 -5.60 -3.67
N SER A 110 6.87 -4.27 -3.71
CA SER A 110 6.71 -3.41 -2.52
C SER A 110 5.35 -3.56 -1.84
N ASN A 111 4.34 -4.04 -2.57
CA ASN A 111 3.00 -4.35 -2.07
C ASN A 111 2.76 -5.85 -1.84
N TYR A 112 3.81 -6.69 -1.92
CA TYR A 112 3.70 -8.11 -1.63
C TYR A 112 3.91 -8.39 -0.13
N GLU A 113 3.13 -9.34 0.41
CA GLU A 113 3.01 -9.56 1.86
C GLU A 113 4.35 -9.88 2.56
N PRO A 114 5.18 -10.81 2.04
CA PRO A 114 6.51 -11.05 2.60
C PRO A 114 7.39 -9.79 2.68
N VAL A 115 7.31 -8.87 1.71
CA VAL A 115 8.11 -7.62 1.73
C VAL A 115 7.59 -6.69 2.81
N LYS A 116 6.26 -6.51 2.90
CA LYS A 116 5.64 -5.70 3.95
C LYS A 116 5.92 -6.25 5.34
N LYS A 117 5.83 -7.57 5.54
CA LYS A 117 6.17 -8.25 6.80
C LYS A 117 7.66 -8.16 7.14
N PHE A 118 8.53 -8.23 6.14
CA PHE A 118 9.96 -8.06 6.34
C PHE A 118 10.31 -6.64 6.85
N LEU A 119 9.63 -5.61 6.34
CA LEU A 119 9.89 -4.21 6.69
C LEU A 119 9.06 -3.71 7.89
N ASP A 120 7.90 -4.30 8.15
CA ASP A 120 6.94 -3.89 9.18
C ASP A 120 6.31 -5.12 9.85
N PRO A 121 7.10 -5.89 10.63
CA PRO A 121 6.60 -7.12 11.24
C PRO A 121 5.44 -6.87 12.21
N THR A 122 5.38 -5.70 12.85
CA THR A 122 4.34 -5.34 13.82
C THR A 122 2.96 -5.28 13.17
N ASN A 123 2.84 -4.58 12.03
CA ASN A 123 1.55 -4.40 11.37
C ASN A 123 1.15 -5.56 10.44
N TYR A 124 2.09 -6.46 10.11
CA TYR A 124 1.87 -7.62 9.24
C TYR A 124 2.24 -8.96 9.91
N ALA A 125 2.15 -9.04 11.24
CA ALA A 125 2.40 -10.28 11.99
C ALA A 125 1.28 -11.32 11.78
N ALA A 126 0.04 -10.86 11.63
CA ALA A 126 -1.16 -11.70 11.63
C ALA A 126 -1.21 -12.68 10.45
N ASN A 127 -1.74 -13.87 10.71
CA ASN A 127 -2.03 -14.85 9.67
C ASN A 127 -3.43 -14.58 9.08
N TYR A 128 -3.51 -13.68 8.10
CA TYR A 128 -4.79 -13.30 7.50
C TYR A 128 -5.51 -14.46 6.82
N THR A 129 -4.79 -15.50 6.38
CA THR A 129 -5.43 -16.69 5.77
C THR A 129 -6.21 -17.46 6.83
N GLU A 130 -5.64 -17.63 8.01
CA GLU A 130 -6.28 -18.31 9.14
C GLU A 130 -7.45 -17.51 9.70
N ILE A 131 -7.29 -16.19 9.86
CA ILE A 131 -8.38 -15.28 10.24
C ILE A 131 -9.54 -15.39 9.25
N ALA A 132 -9.24 -15.30 7.95
CA ALA A 132 -10.25 -15.43 6.91
C ALA A 132 -10.94 -16.79 6.97
N LEU A 133 -10.20 -17.89 7.10
CA LEU A 133 -10.76 -19.24 7.21
C LEU A 133 -11.69 -19.38 8.42
N GLN A 134 -11.32 -18.82 9.57
CA GLN A 134 -12.15 -18.86 10.77
C GLN A 134 -13.48 -18.13 10.55
N GLN A 135 -13.42 -16.89 10.03
CA GLN A 135 -14.60 -16.07 9.75
C GLN A 135 -15.51 -16.71 8.70
N VAL A 136 -14.92 -17.20 7.62
CA VAL A 136 -15.62 -17.89 6.53
C VAL A 136 -16.27 -19.20 7.03
N SER A 137 -15.58 -19.95 7.89
CA SER A 137 -16.13 -21.18 8.48
C SER A 137 -17.30 -20.89 9.41
N MET A 138 -17.22 -19.84 10.23
CA MET A 138 -18.35 -19.41 11.07
C MET A 138 -19.57 -19.04 10.22
N PHE A 139 -19.35 -18.33 9.12
CA PHE A 139 -20.41 -17.98 8.18
C PHE A 139 -21.06 -19.20 7.52
N PHE A 140 -20.30 -20.22 7.11
CA PHE A 140 -20.91 -21.41 6.49
C PHE A 140 -21.72 -22.29 7.44
N ARG A 141 -21.53 -22.16 8.75
CA ARG A 141 -22.43 -22.80 9.73
C ARG A 141 -23.86 -22.27 9.61
N SER A 142 -24.03 -20.99 9.26
CA SER A 142 -25.36 -20.40 9.03
C SER A 142 -25.88 -20.56 7.60
N GLU A 143 -25.02 -20.90 6.64
CA GLU A 143 -25.36 -21.04 5.21
C GLU A 143 -24.91 -22.41 4.66
N PRO A 144 -25.57 -23.52 5.06
CA PRO A 144 -25.10 -24.88 4.82
C PRO A 144 -25.14 -25.32 3.36
N LYS A 145 -25.70 -24.49 2.46
CA LYS A 145 -25.77 -24.71 1.01
C LYS A 145 -24.44 -24.53 0.31
N PHE A 146 -23.49 -23.83 0.92
CA PHE A 146 -22.18 -23.56 0.36
C PHE A 146 -21.11 -24.46 0.96
N GLU A 147 -20.11 -24.81 0.15
CA GLU A 147 -18.97 -25.62 0.56
C GLU A 147 -17.68 -25.02 0.01
N VAL A 148 -16.65 -24.91 0.85
CA VAL A 148 -15.30 -24.50 0.44
C VAL A 148 -14.62 -25.67 -0.24
N VAL A 149 -14.09 -25.44 -1.43
CA VAL A 149 -13.29 -26.41 -2.17
C VAL A 149 -11.82 -26.25 -1.77
N GLU A 150 -11.26 -25.06 -1.97
CA GLU A 150 -9.85 -24.77 -1.65
C GLU A 150 -9.59 -23.27 -1.46
N PRO A 151 -8.60 -22.85 -0.66
CA PRO A 151 -8.10 -21.48 -0.65
C PRO A 151 -7.38 -21.13 -1.96
N LEU A 152 -7.75 -20.02 -2.58
CA LEU A 152 -7.07 -19.46 -3.75
C LEU A 152 -5.96 -18.51 -3.29
N LYS A 153 -4.77 -19.08 -3.03
CA LYS A 153 -3.64 -18.35 -2.45
C LYS A 153 -3.07 -17.31 -3.41
N ASP A 154 -2.95 -16.08 -2.91
CA ASP A 154 -2.25 -14.96 -3.55
C ASP A 154 -2.70 -14.63 -4.98
N ILE A 155 -3.95 -14.92 -5.37
CA ILE A 155 -4.42 -14.64 -6.74
C ILE A 155 -4.63 -13.15 -7.04
N GLY A 156 -4.72 -12.32 -5.99
CA GLY A 156 -4.93 -10.87 -6.03
C GLY A 156 -3.78 -10.09 -5.39
N TRP A 157 -3.78 -8.77 -5.58
CA TRP A 157 -2.71 -7.88 -5.12
C TRP A 157 -2.88 -7.36 -3.68
N ARG A 158 -4.10 -7.43 -3.13
CA ARG A 158 -4.41 -6.85 -1.81
C ARG A 158 -4.01 -7.81 -0.70
N LEU A 159 -3.17 -7.32 0.21
CA LEU A 159 -2.63 -8.06 1.36
C LEU A 159 -3.71 -8.67 2.26
N ARG A 160 -4.76 -7.90 2.54
CA ARG A 160 -5.83 -8.24 3.49
C ARG A 160 -7.11 -8.72 2.81
N LYS A 161 -7.04 -9.14 1.54
CA LYS A 161 -8.16 -9.75 0.81
C LYS A 161 -7.82 -11.20 0.48
N ARG A 162 -8.65 -12.13 0.95
CA ARG A 162 -8.46 -13.57 0.77
C ARG A 162 -9.56 -14.14 -0.10
N TYR A 163 -9.20 -15.19 -0.86
CA TYR A 163 -10.07 -15.78 -1.86
C TYR A 163 -10.19 -17.29 -1.63
N PHE A 164 -11.39 -17.82 -1.85
CA PHE A 164 -11.68 -19.24 -1.71
C PHE A 164 -12.51 -19.71 -2.89
N LEU A 165 -12.11 -20.82 -3.49
CA LEU A 165 -12.90 -21.53 -4.48
C LEU A 165 -13.98 -22.31 -3.75
N MET A 166 -15.17 -22.31 -4.33
CA MET A 166 -16.38 -22.76 -3.67
C MET A 166 -17.33 -23.43 -4.65
N LYS A 167 -18.29 -24.17 -4.09
CA LYS A 167 -19.42 -24.73 -4.83
C LYS A 167 -20.71 -24.63 -4.01
N CYS A 168 -21.84 -24.57 -4.70
CA CYS A 168 -23.13 -24.79 -4.08
C CYS A 168 -23.42 -26.30 -4.06
N LYS A 169 -23.86 -26.85 -2.93
CA LYS A 169 -24.19 -28.29 -2.81
C LYS A 169 -25.23 -28.74 -3.84
N ASN A 170 -26.18 -27.85 -4.17
CA ASN A 170 -27.24 -28.13 -5.13
C ASN A 170 -26.82 -27.89 -6.59
N GLN A 171 -25.72 -27.17 -6.82
CA GLN A 171 -25.19 -26.84 -8.15
C GLN A 171 -23.65 -26.99 -8.15
N PRO A 172 -23.13 -28.21 -7.99
CA PRO A 172 -21.70 -28.42 -7.78
C PRO A 172 -20.84 -28.14 -9.03
N LYS A 173 -21.46 -28.05 -10.20
CA LYS A 173 -20.80 -27.79 -11.49
C LYS A 173 -20.55 -26.31 -11.77
N GLU A 174 -21.14 -25.41 -10.97
CA GLU A 174 -20.96 -23.97 -11.12
C GLU A 174 -19.96 -23.49 -10.05
N PRO A 175 -18.67 -23.34 -10.39
CA PRO A 175 -17.69 -22.90 -9.43
C PRO A 175 -17.99 -21.45 -9.02
N LEU A 176 -17.84 -21.19 -7.73
CA LEU A 176 -18.01 -19.86 -7.13
C LEU A 176 -16.67 -19.41 -6.55
N VAL A 177 -16.47 -18.11 -6.47
CA VAL A 177 -15.38 -17.50 -5.73
C VAL A 177 -15.93 -16.65 -4.61
N LEU A 178 -15.44 -16.91 -3.40
CA LEU A 178 -15.63 -16.04 -2.25
C LEU A 178 -14.41 -15.14 -2.10
N SER A 179 -14.67 -13.87 -1.86
CA SER A 179 -13.67 -12.91 -1.39
C SER A 179 -14.05 -12.41 0.00
N TRP A 180 -13.10 -12.51 0.93
CA TRP A 180 -13.19 -11.94 2.26
C TRP A 180 -12.17 -10.81 2.40
N ALA A 181 -12.55 -9.69 3.01
CA ALA A 181 -11.64 -8.57 3.27
C ALA A 181 -11.98 -7.84 4.57
N ASP A 182 -10.95 -7.41 5.28
CA ASP A 182 -11.05 -6.47 6.40
C ASP A 182 -11.39 -5.05 5.91
N MET A 183 -11.86 -4.21 6.83
CA MET A 183 -12.05 -2.79 6.59
C MET A 183 -10.73 -2.05 6.39
N GLY A 184 -10.75 -1.05 5.52
CA GLY A 184 -9.59 -0.21 5.19
C GLY A 184 -9.66 1.20 5.78
N PRO A 185 -8.62 2.02 5.53
CA PRO A 185 -8.47 3.38 6.07
C PRO A 185 -9.59 4.34 5.69
N ASP A 186 -10.30 4.06 4.60
CA ASP A 186 -11.38 4.91 4.07
C ASP A 186 -12.78 4.42 4.51
N LYS A 187 -12.87 3.59 5.56
CA LYS A 187 -14.16 3.09 6.09
C LYS A 187 -14.85 4.18 6.91
N TYR A 188 -15.61 5.04 6.23
CA TYR A 188 -16.37 6.13 6.86
C TYR A 188 -17.86 5.82 7.10
N LEU A 189 -18.39 4.76 6.48
CA LEU A 189 -19.76 4.32 6.72
C LEU A 189 -19.91 3.78 8.15
N GLN A 190 -20.97 4.20 8.82
CA GLN A 190 -21.40 3.61 10.09
C GLN A 190 -21.80 2.15 9.89
N ASP A 191 -21.61 1.31 10.90
CA ASP A 191 -21.75 -0.15 10.74
C ASP A 191 -23.14 -0.58 10.25
N LYS A 192 -24.20 0.10 10.70
CA LYS A 192 -25.57 -0.16 10.25
C LYS A 192 -25.75 0.14 8.75
N ASP A 193 -25.22 1.26 8.28
CA ASP A 193 -25.31 1.67 6.88
C ASP A 193 -24.40 0.82 5.99
N PHE A 194 -23.20 0.46 6.49
CA PHE A 194 -22.30 -0.48 5.83
C PHE A 194 -22.94 -1.86 5.64
N GLN A 195 -23.51 -2.45 6.70
CA GLN A 195 -24.22 -3.73 6.61
C GLN A 195 -25.40 -3.67 5.64
N CYS A 196 -26.15 -2.56 5.66
CA CYS A 196 -27.24 -2.33 4.71
C CYS A 196 -26.73 -2.28 3.26
N ALA A 197 -25.66 -1.53 2.99
CA ALA A 197 -25.07 -1.40 1.66
C ALA A 197 -24.56 -2.75 1.11
N ILE A 198 -23.84 -3.51 1.94
CA ILE A 198 -23.30 -4.82 1.54
C ILE A 198 -24.44 -5.80 1.21
N LYS A 199 -25.51 -5.83 2.02
CA LYS A 199 -26.68 -6.70 1.79
C LYS A 199 -27.48 -6.34 0.53
N LEU A 200 -27.36 -5.12 0.01
CA LEU A 200 -28.01 -4.70 -1.23
C LEU A 200 -27.29 -5.20 -2.49
N LEU A 201 -25.98 -5.44 -2.42
CA LEU A 201 -25.16 -5.81 -3.60
C LEU A 201 -25.73 -6.99 -4.43
N PRO A 202 -26.23 -8.09 -3.82
CA PRO A 202 -26.78 -9.20 -4.60
C PRO A 202 -28.10 -8.87 -5.31
N SER A 203 -28.81 -7.83 -4.86
CA SER A 203 -30.07 -7.38 -5.48
C SER A 203 -29.85 -6.53 -6.72
N TRP A 204 -28.61 -6.07 -6.96
CA TRP A 204 -28.32 -5.18 -8.07
C TRP A 204 -28.07 -5.95 -9.36
N THR A 205 -28.69 -5.46 -10.43
CA THR A 205 -28.49 -5.98 -11.78
C THR A 205 -28.15 -4.83 -12.71
N HIS A 206 -27.09 -4.99 -13.48
CA HIS A 206 -26.66 -4.05 -14.50
C HIS A 206 -25.93 -4.82 -15.59
N PRO A 207 -26.14 -4.51 -16.88
CA PRO A 207 -25.61 -5.34 -17.96
C PRO A 207 -24.07 -5.41 -18.01
N TYR A 208 -23.41 -4.39 -17.47
CA TYR A 208 -21.94 -4.26 -17.41
C TYR A 208 -21.38 -4.28 -15.98
N ILE A 209 -22.15 -4.68 -14.97
CA ILE A 209 -21.62 -4.95 -13.61
C ILE A 209 -21.63 -6.46 -13.40
N TYR A 210 -20.55 -6.99 -12.84
CA TYR A 210 -20.40 -8.41 -12.58
C TYR A 210 -21.23 -8.81 -11.37
N ARG A 211 -22.07 -9.83 -11.54
CA ARG A 211 -23.09 -10.21 -10.58
C ARG A 211 -22.49 -10.63 -9.25
N VAL A 212 -23.10 -10.16 -8.16
CA VAL A 212 -22.88 -10.67 -6.81
C VAL A 212 -23.96 -11.72 -6.51
N THR A 213 -23.54 -12.94 -6.19
CA THR A 213 -24.47 -14.03 -5.84
C THR A 213 -24.91 -13.93 -4.39
N PHE A 214 -23.99 -13.55 -3.52
CA PHE A 214 -24.24 -13.40 -2.09
C PHE A 214 -23.28 -12.37 -1.50
N ALA A 215 -23.73 -11.64 -0.48
CA ALA A 215 -22.90 -10.70 0.25
C ALA A 215 -23.37 -10.59 1.70
N THR A 216 -22.42 -10.56 2.63
CA THR A 216 -22.68 -10.26 4.03
C THR A 216 -21.53 -9.45 4.63
N ALA A 217 -21.84 -8.71 5.68
CA ALA A 217 -20.89 -7.90 6.44
C ALA A 217 -20.80 -8.46 7.86
N GLY A 218 -19.58 -8.62 8.36
CA GLY A 218 -19.29 -8.83 9.78
C GLY A 218 -19.06 -7.51 10.51
N GLU A 219 -18.58 -7.59 11.75
CA GLU A 219 -18.26 -6.41 12.57
C GLU A 219 -17.08 -5.60 11.99
N SER A 220 -16.08 -6.26 11.42
CA SER A 220 -14.85 -5.64 10.93
C SER A 220 -14.44 -6.06 9.51
N SER A 221 -15.30 -6.79 8.80
CA SER A 221 -14.99 -7.36 7.48
C SER A 221 -16.25 -7.54 6.62
N ALA A 222 -16.08 -7.89 5.35
CA ALA A 222 -17.16 -8.36 4.49
C ALA A 222 -16.75 -9.60 3.70
N LEU A 223 -17.78 -10.37 3.32
CA LEU A 223 -17.69 -11.59 2.55
C LEU A 223 -18.62 -11.49 1.35
N ILE A 224 -18.05 -11.64 0.16
CA ILE A 224 -18.78 -11.55 -1.11
C ILE A 224 -18.56 -12.84 -1.91
N ILE A 225 -19.63 -13.40 -2.47
CA ILE A 225 -19.58 -14.59 -3.33
C ILE A 225 -20.05 -14.23 -4.73
N ARG A 226 -19.30 -14.68 -5.73
CA ARG A 226 -19.57 -14.47 -7.17
C ARG A 226 -19.39 -15.77 -7.93
N PRO A 227 -19.93 -15.89 -9.15
CA PRO A 227 -19.52 -16.94 -10.07
C PRO A 227 -18.00 -16.86 -10.31
N PHE A 228 -17.33 -18.01 -10.40
CA PHE A 228 -15.94 -18.08 -10.80
C PHE A 228 -15.86 -18.13 -12.33
N ASN A 229 -14.94 -17.35 -12.90
CA ASN A 229 -14.74 -17.31 -14.35
C ASN A 229 -13.37 -17.89 -14.71
N GLU A 230 -13.38 -19.02 -15.40
CA GLU A 230 -12.17 -19.72 -15.85
C GLU A 230 -11.37 -18.93 -16.90
N LYS A 231 -11.96 -17.93 -17.57
CA LYS A 231 -11.25 -17.02 -18.49
C LYS A 231 -10.53 -15.89 -17.76
N GLY A 232 -10.92 -15.60 -16.52
CA GLY A 232 -10.33 -14.54 -15.71
C GLY A 232 -10.77 -13.13 -16.09
N THR A 233 -9.96 -12.20 -15.61
CA THR A 233 -10.14 -10.76 -15.74
C THR A 233 -9.52 -10.24 -17.04
N LEU A 234 -9.79 -8.98 -17.37
CA LEU A 234 -9.15 -8.28 -18.47
C LEU A 234 -7.62 -8.26 -18.32
N LYS A 235 -7.11 -8.16 -17.09
CA LYS A 235 -5.66 -8.27 -16.84
C LYS A 235 -5.12 -9.66 -17.19
N ASP A 236 -5.87 -10.72 -16.90
CA ASP A 236 -5.46 -12.07 -17.27
C ASP A 236 -5.40 -12.24 -18.80
N LEU A 237 -6.35 -11.65 -19.54
CA LEU A 237 -6.33 -11.63 -21.01
C LEU A 237 -5.08 -10.93 -21.57
N ILE A 238 -4.76 -9.73 -21.06
CA ILE A 238 -3.62 -8.92 -21.53
C ILE A 238 -2.29 -9.64 -21.28
N TYR A 239 -2.14 -10.28 -20.12
CA TYR A 239 -0.90 -10.93 -19.68
C TYR A 239 -0.85 -12.42 -20.03
N LYS A 240 -1.85 -12.93 -20.77
CA LYS A 240 -2.02 -14.36 -21.11
C LYS A 240 -1.86 -15.27 -19.88
N ALA A 241 -2.42 -14.84 -18.75
CA ALA A 241 -2.25 -15.46 -17.45
C ALA A 241 -3.41 -16.42 -17.13
N LYS A 242 -3.15 -17.40 -16.26
CA LYS A 242 -4.18 -18.31 -15.75
C LYS A 242 -4.81 -17.70 -14.50
N PRO A 243 -6.15 -17.62 -14.36
CA PRO A 243 -6.77 -16.85 -13.27
C PRO A 243 -6.37 -17.32 -11.86
N ARG A 244 -6.20 -18.64 -11.68
CA ARG A 244 -5.82 -19.28 -10.41
C ARG A 244 -4.34 -19.18 -10.06
N ASP A 245 -3.47 -18.77 -10.98
CA ASP A 245 -2.04 -18.64 -10.68
C ASP A 245 -1.80 -17.47 -9.70
N PRO A 246 -0.77 -17.53 -8.84
CA PRO A 246 -0.43 -16.44 -7.94
C PRO A 246 -0.13 -15.12 -8.67
N PHE A 247 -0.63 -14.00 -8.15
CA PHE A 247 -0.53 -12.65 -8.71
C PHE A 247 0.90 -12.29 -9.12
N LEU A 248 1.88 -12.62 -8.27
CA LEU A 248 3.27 -12.31 -8.52
C LEU A 248 3.81 -13.04 -9.76
N LYS A 249 3.42 -14.30 -9.95
CA LYS A 249 3.74 -15.10 -11.15
C LYS A 249 3.08 -14.53 -12.41
N LYS A 250 1.85 -14.05 -12.28
CA LYS A 250 1.05 -13.56 -13.42
C LYS A 250 1.57 -12.24 -13.99
N TYR A 251 1.96 -11.30 -13.12
CA TYR A 251 2.12 -9.90 -13.55
C TYR A 251 3.47 -9.27 -13.23
N CYS A 252 4.34 -9.91 -12.45
CA CYS A 252 5.62 -9.30 -12.08
C CYS A 252 6.66 -9.37 -13.20
N ASN A 253 6.79 -10.53 -13.86
CA ASN A 253 7.64 -10.72 -15.04
C ASN A 253 6.95 -11.62 -16.09
N PRO A 254 5.90 -11.13 -16.77
CA PRO A 254 5.13 -11.94 -17.70
C PRO A 254 5.97 -12.30 -18.95
N ARG A 255 5.88 -13.57 -19.38
CA ARG A 255 6.56 -14.04 -20.61
C ARG A 255 5.93 -13.52 -21.90
N LYS A 256 4.63 -13.26 -21.87
CA LYS A 256 3.85 -12.76 -23.01
C LYS A 256 2.91 -11.67 -22.50
N ILE A 257 2.89 -10.56 -23.21
CA ILE A 257 1.94 -9.48 -23.02
C ILE A 257 1.38 -9.09 -24.38
N GLN A 258 0.10 -8.74 -24.44
CA GLN A 258 -0.53 -8.33 -25.68
C GLN A 258 -1.61 -7.29 -25.37
N GLY A 259 -1.47 -6.10 -25.97
CA GLY A 259 -2.56 -5.14 -26.04
C GLY A 259 -3.76 -5.71 -26.82
N LEU A 260 -4.89 -5.05 -26.69
CA LEU A 260 -6.14 -5.44 -27.34
C LEU A 260 -6.22 -4.87 -28.75
N GLU A 261 -7.09 -5.47 -29.56
CA GLU A 261 -7.45 -4.92 -30.86
C GLU A 261 -8.30 -3.65 -30.72
N LEU A 262 -8.25 -2.76 -31.72
CA LEU A 262 -8.95 -1.47 -31.67
C LEU A 262 -10.45 -1.61 -31.36
N GLN A 263 -11.11 -2.61 -31.95
CA GLN A 263 -12.53 -2.85 -31.70
C GLN A 263 -12.80 -3.23 -30.24
N GLN A 264 -11.96 -4.05 -29.63
CA GLN A 264 -12.06 -4.42 -28.22
C GLN A 264 -11.80 -3.20 -27.31
N ILE A 265 -10.80 -2.37 -27.65
CA ILE A 265 -10.53 -1.11 -26.93
C ILE A 265 -11.76 -0.20 -26.93
N LYS A 266 -12.36 0.00 -28.12
CA LYS A 266 -13.59 0.79 -28.28
C LYS A 266 -14.74 0.24 -27.47
N THR A 267 -15.05 -1.05 -27.66
CA THR A 267 -16.20 -1.71 -27.02
C THR A 267 -16.05 -1.77 -25.50
N PHE A 268 -14.93 -2.26 -24.98
CA PHE A 268 -14.71 -2.36 -23.53
C PHE A 268 -14.59 -0.99 -22.88
N GLY A 269 -13.90 -0.04 -23.52
CA GLY A 269 -13.82 1.34 -23.04
C GLY A 269 -15.19 1.99 -22.91
N ARG A 270 -16.06 1.81 -23.92
CA ARG A 270 -17.44 2.30 -23.87
C ARG A 270 -18.23 1.64 -22.73
N GLN A 271 -18.21 0.31 -22.63
CA GLN A 271 -18.92 -0.43 -21.58
C GLN A 271 -18.50 0.00 -20.16
N ILE A 272 -17.21 0.20 -19.93
CA ILE A 272 -16.67 0.68 -18.65
C ILE A 272 -17.17 2.11 -18.36
N LEU A 273 -17.10 3.02 -19.33
CA LEU A 273 -17.55 4.40 -19.16
C LEU A 273 -19.07 4.49 -18.86
N GLU A 274 -19.89 3.63 -19.46
CA GLU A 274 -21.33 3.56 -19.13
C GLU A 274 -21.56 3.18 -17.66
N VAL A 275 -20.78 2.23 -17.12
CA VAL A 275 -20.87 1.87 -15.69
C VAL A 275 -20.42 3.02 -14.81
N LEU A 276 -19.29 3.67 -15.13
CA LEU A 276 -18.81 4.80 -14.34
C LEU A 276 -19.83 5.94 -14.33
N LYS A 277 -20.37 6.29 -15.50
CA LYS A 277 -21.42 7.30 -15.62
C LYS A 277 -22.64 6.93 -14.77
N PHE A 278 -23.09 5.68 -14.86
CA PHE A 278 -24.21 5.19 -14.08
C PHE A 278 -23.97 5.32 -12.56
N LEU A 279 -22.79 4.95 -12.07
CA LEU A 279 -22.45 5.07 -10.66
C LEU A 279 -22.36 6.54 -10.21
N HIS A 280 -21.76 7.41 -11.04
CA HIS A 280 -21.66 8.85 -10.79
C HIS A 280 -23.04 9.50 -10.71
N ASP A 281 -23.93 9.21 -11.66
CA ASP A 281 -25.31 9.73 -11.70
C ASP A 281 -26.13 9.27 -10.48
N ARG A 282 -25.80 8.10 -9.90
CA ARG A 282 -26.43 7.58 -8.67
C ARG A 282 -25.72 8.00 -7.39
N GLY A 283 -24.58 8.67 -7.48
CA GLY A 283 -23.76 9.08 -6.33
C GLY A 283 -23.14 7.90 -5.59
N PHE A 284 -22.91 6.76 -6.25
CA PHE A 284 -22.28 5.60 -5.64
C PHE A 284 -20.75 5.66 -5.82
N PRO A 285 -19.95 5.51 -4.75
CA PRO A 285 -18.49 5.59 -4.84
C PRO A 285 -17.89 4.33 -5.50
N TYR A 286 -16.97 4.49 -6.45
CA TYR A 286 -16.18 3.37 -7.00
C TYR A 286 -14.68 3.49 -6.71
N GLY A 287 -13.92 4.33 -7.41
CA GLY A 287 -12.51 4.61 -7.12
C GLY A 287 -11.54 3.43 -7.25
N HIS A 288 -11.99 2.29 -7.79
CA HIS A 288 -11.25 1.02 -7.80
C HIS A 288 -11.02 0.47 -9.22
N LEU A 289 -11.12 1.30 -10.24
CA LEU A 289 -10.95 0.85 -11.62
C LEU A 289 -9.50 0.43 -11.91
N HIS A 290 -9.32 -0.81 -12.36
CA HIS A 290 -8.08 -1.34 -12.95
C HIS A 290 -8.41 -2.65 -13.69
N ALA A 291 -7.48 -3.16 -14.51
CA ALA A 291 -7.74 -4.31 -15.38
C ALA A 291 -8.13 -5.60 -14.62
N SER A 292 -7.74 -5.76 -13.35
CA SER A 292 -8.15 -6.91 -12.53
C SER A 292 -9.55 -6.79 -11.90
N ASN A 293 -10.19 -5.62 -11.99
CA ASN A 293 -11.59 -5.43 -11.57
C ASN A 293 -12.53 -5.33 -12.79
N VAL A 294 -12.10 -5.84 -13.94
CA VAL A 294 -12.90 -5.96 -15.15
C VAL A 294 -12.95 -7.44 -15.52
N MET A 295 -14.12 -8.06 -15.41
CA MET A 295 -14.39 -9.45 -15.77
C MET A 295 -14.78 -9.56 -17.24
N LEU A 296 -14.41 -10.66 -17.91
CA LEU A 296 -14.75 -10.88 -19.33
C LEU A 296 -15.77 -12.01 -19.51
N GLU A 297 -16.88 -11.71 -20.18
CA GLU A 297 -17.92 -12.66 -20.58
C GLU A 297 -18.18 -12.56 -22.09
N GLY A 298 -17.46 -13.37 -22.87
CA GLY A 298 -17.49 -13.26 -24.34
C GLY A 298 -16.96 -11.90 -24.78
N GLU A 299 -17.74 -11.16 -25.57
CA GLU A 299 -17.43 -9.81 -26.05
C GLU A 299 -17.92 -8.70 -25.10
N THR A 300 -18.34 -9.05 -23.88
CA THR A 300 -18.79 -8.09 -22.87
C THR A 300 -17.82 -8.05 -21.70
N CYS A 301 -17.38 -6.85 -21.33
CA CYS A 301 -16.67 -6.64 -20.08
C CYS A 301 -17.64 -6.19 -18.99
N ARG A 302 -17.38 -6.63 -17.76
CA ARG A 302 -18.20 -6.31 -16.59
C ARG A 302 -17.33 -5.82 -15.44
N LEU A 303 -17.65 -4.64 -14.92
CA LEU A 303 -16.98 -4.07 -13.76
C LEU A 303 -17.35 -4.84 -12.50
N MET A 304 -16.40 -5.10 -11.62
CA MET A 304 -16.64 -5.82 -10.36
C MET A 304 -16.11 -5.02 -9.16
N ASP A 305 -16.24 -5.61 -7.97
CA ASP A 305 -15.53 -5.16 -6.77
C ASP A 305 -16.02 -3.79 -6.22
N LEU A 306 -17.30 -3.44 -6.44
CA LEU A 306 -17.96 -2.23 -5.91
C LEU A 306 -17.92 -2.15 -4.37
N GLU A 307 -17.90 -3.29 -3.68
CA GLU A 307 -17.79 -3.37 -2.22
C GLU A 307 -16.50 -2.76 -1.67
N ASN A 308 -15.44 -2.66 -2.49
CA ASN A 308 -14.15 -2.20 -2.01
C ASN A 308 -14.23 -0.75 -1.50
N SER A 309 -15.06 0.09 -2.13
CA SER A 309 -15.28 1.47 -1.68
C SER A 309 -16.06 1.51 -0.37
N LEU A 310 -17.05 0.63 -0.20
CA LEU A 310 -17.83 0.48 1.04
C LEU A 310 -16.96 -0.01 2.21
N LEU A 311 -16.01 -0.91 1.92
CA LEU A 311 -15.01 -1.39 2.86
C LEU A 311 -13.93 -0.35 3.16
N GLY A 312 -13.85 0.74 2.41
CA GLY A 312 -12.81 1.74 2.58
C GLY A 312 -11.42 1.25 2.22
N LEU A 313 -11.31 0.28 1.31
CA LEU A 313 -10.02 -0.26 0.89
C LEU A 313 -9.24 0.78 0.10
N PRO A 314 -7.89 0.75 0.13
CA PRO A 314 -7.10 1.63 -0.71
C PRO A 314 -7.20 1.21 -2.19
N SER A 315 -7.16 2.21 -3.08
CA SER A 315 -7.17 2.01 -4.54
C SER A 315 -5.82 1.53 -5.06
N PHE A 316 -5.84 0.70 -6.10
CA PHE A 316 -4.62 0.20 -6.76
C PHE A 316 -3.73 1.36 -7.25
N TYR A 317 -4.34 2.40 -7.82
CA TYR A 317 -3.62 3.55 -8.36
C TYR A 317 -3.44 4.70 -7.35
N ARG A 318 -3.63 4.47 -6.04
CA ARG A 318 -3.56 5.53 -5.02
C ARG A 318 -2.28 6.37 -5.11
N SER A 319 -1.12 5.71 -5.16
CA SER A 319 0.19 6.38 -5.25
C SER A 319 0.39 7.22 -6.53
N TYR A 320 -0.43 6.99 -7.57
CA TYR A 320 -0.36 7.71 -8.84
C TYR A 320 -1.18 9.00 -8.78
N PHE A 321 -2.37 9.00 -8.16
CA PHE A 321 -3.21 10.21 -8.10
C PHE A 321 -2.99 11.10 -6.87
N THR A 322 -2.45 10.58 -5.75
CA THR A 322 -2.16 11.40 -4.55
C THR A 322 -1.10 12.47 -4.77
N GLN A 323 -0.44 12.46 -5.94
CA GLN A 323 0.57 13.43 -6.34
C GLN A 323 -0.04 14.68 -6.99
N PHE A 324 -1.31 14.63 -7.41
CA PHE A 324 -1.96 15.64 -8.25
C PHE A 324 -3.18 16.25 -7.56
N ARG A 325 -3.09 17.53 -7.17
CA ARG A 325 -4.15 18.24 -6.41
C ARG A 325 -5.49 18.39 -7.13
N LYS A 326 -5.51 18.24 -8.46
CA LYS A 326 -6.75 18.29 -9.26
C LYS A 326 -7.51 16.97 -9.30
N ILE A 327 -6.85 15.88 -8.96
CA ILE A 327 -7.48 14.56 -8.88
C ILE A 327 -7.89 14.38 -7.41
N ASN A 328 -9.00 15.01 -7.05
CA ASN A 328 -9.41 15.17 -5.64
C ASN A 328 -10.86 14.75 -5.36
N THR A 329 -11.62 14.37 -6.38
CA THR A 329 -12.94 13.74 -6.23
C THR A 329 -12.90 12.28 -6.65
N LEU A 330 -13.84 11.46 -6.17
CA LEU A 330 -13.96 10.06 -6.61
C LEU A 330 -14.20 9.95 -8.12
N GLU A 331 -14.98 10.86 -8.71
CA GLU A 331 -15.18 10.91 -10.16
C GLU A 331 -13.88 11.15 -10.92
N SER A 332 -13.05 12.08 -10.44
CA SER A 332 -11.74 12.36 -11.06
C SER A 332 -10.77 11.19 -10.89
N ILE A 333 -10.84 10.46 -9.76
CA ILE A 333 -10.06 9.24 -9.54
C ILE A 333 -10.48 8.17 -10.55
N ASP A 334 -11.78 7.96 -10.76
CA ASP A 334 -12.28 7.00 -11.74
C ASP A 334 -11.82 7.33 -13.17
N VAL A 335 -11.86 8.62 -13.57
CA VAL A 335 -11.36 9.08 -14.87
C VAL A 335 -9.85 8.84 -15.01
N HIS A 336 -9.07 9.17 -13.98
CA HIS A 336 -7.62 8.91 -13.99
C HIS A 336 -7.30 7.42 -14.10
N CYS A 337 -8.01 6.59 -13.32
CA CYS A 337 -7.88 5.14 -13.38
C CYS A 337 -8.32 4.58 -14.74
N PHE A 338 -9.32 5.18 -15.39
CA PHE A 338 -9.72 4.84 -16.75
C PHE A 338 -8.60 5.13 -17.76
N GLY A 339 -7.89 6.26 -17.62
CA GLY A 339 -6.72 6.55 -18.45
C GLY A 339 -5.64 5.47 -18.32
N HIS A 340 -5.30 5.06 -17.09
CA HIS A 340 -4.37 3.96 -16.85
C HIS A 340 -4.85 2.63 -17.47
N LEU A 341 -6.12 2.31 -17.33
CA LEU A 341 -6.70 1.10 -17.89
C LEU A 341 -6.72 1.13 -19.43
N LEU A 342 -7.08 2.26 -20.03
CA LEU A 342 -7.04 2.45 -21.48
C LEU A 342 -5.61 2.32 -22.01
N TYR A 343 -4.63 2.86 -21.30
CA TYR A 343 -3.21 2.68 -21.63
C TYR A 343 -2.83 1.20 -21.59
N GLU A 344 -3.19 0.48 -20.52
CA GLU A 344 -2.89 -0.95 -20.38
C GLU A 344 -3.58 -1.81 -21.44
N MET A 345 -4.85 -1.50 -21.79
CA MET A 345 -5.55 -2.14 -22.91
C MET A 345 -4.86 -1.88 -24.25
N THR A 346 -4.31 -0.68 -24.45
CA THR A 346 -3.69 -0.29 -25.72
C THR A 346 -2.31 -0.91 -25.90
N TYR A 347 -1.45 -0.79 -24.89
CA TYR A 347 -0.03 -1.15 -25.00
C TYR A 347 0.32 -2.48 -24.33
N GLY A 348 -0.65 -3.14 -23.69
CA GLY A 348 -0.46 -4.42 -23.00
C GLY A 348 0.32 -4.34 -21.69
N ARG A 349 0.63 -3.12 -21.21
CA ARG A 349 1.39 -2.85 -19.98
C ARG A 349 0.98 -1.51 -19.37
N PRO A 350 1.14 -1.31 -18.05
CA PRO A 350 0.92 -0.01 -17.44
C PRO A 350 1.96 1.03 -17.92
N PRO A 351 1.67 2.33 -17.78
CA PRO A 351 2.64 3.38 -18.04
C PRO A 351 3.78 3.34 -17.03
N ASP A 352 5.02 3.59 -17.49
CA ASP A 352 6.21 3.61 -16.62
C ASP A 352 6.17 4.75 -15.60
N SER A 353 5.59 5.90 -15.99
CA SER A 353 5.39 7.07 -15.13
C SER A 353 4.21 7.91 -15.62
N ILE A 354 3.66 8.75 -14.75
CA ILE A 354 2.63 9.77 -15.04
C ILE A 354 3.12 11.10 -14.46
N PRO A 355 2.91 12.25 -15.13
CA PRO A 355 2.19 12.45 -16.40
C PRO A 355 2.95 11.98 -17.65
N LEU A 356 2.24 11.89 -18.79
CA LEU A 356 2.77 11.49 -20.10
C LEU A 356 2.34 12.49 -21.19
N ASP A 357 3.32 13.13 -21.82
CA ASP A 357 3.09 14.03 -22.97
C ASP A 357 3.48 13.40 -24.31
N GLN A 358 4.04 12.18 -24.29
CA GLN A 358 4.40 11.41 -25.47
C GLN A 358 3.90 9.97 -25.31
N PHE A 359 3.29 9.45 -26.36
CA PHE A 359 2.70 8.13 -26.39
C PHE A 359 3.40 7.24 -27.42
N PRO A 360 3.62 5.94 -27.14
CA PRO A 360 4.06 5.00 -28.15
C PRO A 360 3.06 4.90 -29.31
N PRO A 361 3.45 4.37 -30.48
CA PRO A 361 2.52 4.14 -31.58
C PRO A 361 1.31 3.32 -31.14
N ALA A 362 0.11 3.84 -31.43
CA ALA A 362 -1.17 3.27 -31.06
C ALA A 362 -1.96 2.82 -32.30
N PRO A 363 -2.94 1.90 -32.16
CA PRO A 363 -3.76 1.45 -33.28
C PRO A 363 -4.68 2.53 -33.87
N SER A 364 -4.91 3.65 -33.16
CA SER A 364 -5.70 4.78 -33.64
C SER A 364 -5.33 6.07 -32.91
N MET A 365 -5.33 7.19 -33.64
CA MET A 365 -5.12 8.52 -33.05
C MET A 365 -6.21 8.90 -32.04
N SER A 366 -7.43 8.39 -32.21
CA SER A 366 -8.52 8.65 -31.24
C SER A 366 -8.21 8.07 -29.86
N VAL A 367 -7.45 6.96 -29.79
CA VAL A 367 -6.96 6.40 -28.52
C VAL A 367 -5.97 7.35 -27.86
N VAL A 368 -5.02 7.87 -28.64
CA VAL A 368 -4.01 8.82 -28.16
C VAL A 368 -4.67 10.09 -27.64
N SER A 369 -5.64 10.66 -28.36
CA SER A 369 -6.33 11.88 -27.92
C SER A 369 -7.08 11.71 -26.59
N VAL A 370 -7.69 10.54 -26.36
CA VAL A 370 -8.33 10.24 -25.06
C VAL A 370 -7.25 10.14 -23.97
N LEU A 371 -6.16 9.41 -24.22
CA LEU A 371 -5.07 9.26 -23.26
C LEU A 371 -4.41 10.61 -22.91
N GLU A 372 -4.13 11.45 -23.90
CA GLU A 372 -3.61 12.81 -23.74
C GLU A 372 -4.55 13.67 -22.86
N SER A 373 -5.86 13.57 -23.08
CA SER A 373 -6.85 14.33 -22.29
C SER A 373 -6.92 13.94 -20.81
N ILE A 374 -6.37 12.78 -20.43
CA ILE A 374 -6.43 12.24 -19.06
C ILE A 374 -5.05 12.22 -18.38
N LEU A 375 -4.03 11.74 -19.08
CA LEU A 375 -2.72 11.40 -18.50
C LEU A 375 -1.62 12.44 -18.77
N SER A 376 -1.90 13.47 -19.56
CA SER A 376 -0.93 14.54 -19.85
C SER A 376 -0.62 15.42 -18.64
N CYS A 377 0.49 16.14 -18.75
CA CYS A 377 0.91 17.11 -17.73
C CYS A 377 -0.15 18.21 -17.55
N GLU A 378 -0.79 18.63 -18.64
CA GLU A 378 -1.88 19.59 -18.64
C GLU A 378 -3.12 19.04 -17.96
N ALA A 379 -3.56 17.82 -18.33
CA ALA A 379 -4.73 17.18 -17.73
C ALA A 379 -4.60 17.03 -16.21
N CYS A 380 -3.42 16.59 -15.73
CA CYS A 380 -3.15 16.43 -14.30
C CYS A 380 -3.08 17.76 -13.52
N LYS A 381 -2.89 18.91 -14.19
CA LYS A 381 -2.77 20.24 -13.58
C LYS A 381 -4.02 21.10 -13.70
N SER A 382 -4.73 20.99 -14.82
CA SER A 382 -5.87 21.83 -15.16
C SER A 382 -7.20 21.11 -14.93
N GLY A 383 -7.20 19.78 -14.97
CA GLY A 383 -8.37 18.93 -14.80
C GLY A 383 -8.56 17.99 -15.98
N MET A 384 -9.30 16.90 -15.74
CA MET A 384 -9.62 15.88 -16.74
C MET A 384 -11.08 16.02 -17.19
N PRO A 385 -11.45 15.54 -18.39
CA PRO A 385 -12.84 15.50 -18.83
C PRO A 385 -13.69 14.63 -17.88
N SER A 386 -14.98 14.97 -17.79
CA SER A 386 -15.98 14.09 -17.16
C SER A 386 -16.22 12.83 -17.98
N VAL A 387 -16.77 11.78 -17.35
CA VAL A 387 -17.18 10.55 -18.06
C VAL A 387 -18.16 10.84 -19.19
N SER A 388 -19.12 11.76 -18.98
CA SER A 388 -20.05 12.19 -20.03
C SER A 388 -19.34 12.80 -21.24
N GLN A 389 -18.28 13.59 -21.03
CA GLN A 389 -17.48 14.14 -22.13
C GLN A 389 -16.66 13.05 -22.83
N LEU A 390 -16.06 12.12 -22.08
CA LEU A 390 -15.35 10.97 -22.66
C LEU A 390 -16.25 10.14 -23.58
N LEU A 391 -17.50 9.87 -23.16
CA LEU A 391 -18.47 9.14 -23.97
C LEU A 391 -18.81 9.83 -25.31
N GLN A 392 -18.64 11.14 -25.42
CA GLN A 392 -18.84 11.91 -26.65
C GLN A 392 -17.59 11.99 -27.53
N MET A 393 -16.43 11.52 -27.05
CA MET A 393 -15.20 11.54 -27.85
C MET A 393 -15.26 10.52 -28.99
N PRO A 394 -14.57 10.80 -30.13
CA PRO A 394 -14.64 9.94 -31.33
C PRO A 394 -14.26 8.48 -31.14
N LEU A 395 -13.52 8.15 -30.07
CA LEU A 395 -13.17 6.77 -29.76
C LEU A 395 -14.38 5.94 -29.31
N PHE A 396 -15.38 6.57 -28.70
CA PHE A 396 -16.48 5.87 -28.02
C PHE A 396 -17.86 6.25 -28.55
N SER A 397 -18.02 7.43 -29.16
CA SER A 397 -19.32 7.96 -29.56
C SER A 397 -20.03 7.11 -30.61
N ASP A 398 -19.28 6.43 -31.48
CA ASP A 398 -19.77 5.55 -32.55
C ASP A 398 -20.05 4.11 -32.13
N VAL A 399 -19.75 3.75 -30.87
CA VAL A 399 -19.93 2.38 -30.36
C VAL A 399 -21.37 2.15 -29.93
N ALA A 400 -22.12 1.39 -30.74
CA ALA A 400 -23.47 0.95 -30.40
C ALA A 400 -23.45 -0.23 -29.42
N LEU A 401 -24.14 -0.08 -28.28
CA LEU A 401 -24.32 -1.13 -27.28
C LEU A 401 -25.71 -1.76 -27.42
N MET A 402 -25.79 -3.07 -27.69
CA MET A 402 -27.05 -3.76 -28.02
C MET A 402 -27.86 -4.24 -26.81
N ASN A 403 -27.67 -3.65 -25.62
CA ASN A 403 -28.23 -4.20 -24.38
C ASN A 403 -29.58 -3.57 -23.99
N THR A 404 -30.59 -4.40 -23.77
CA THR A 404 -31.97 -3.99 -23.45
C THR A 404 -32.32 -4.13 -21.97
N GLU A 405 -31.45 -4.73 -21.16
CA GLU A 405 -31.67 -4.91 -19.72
C GLU A 405 -31.65 -3.57 -18.98
N LYS A 406 -32.77 -3.20 -18.36
CA LYS A 406 -32.86 -2.03 -17.48
C LYS A 406 -32.14 -2.32 -16.16
N PRO A 407 -31.15 -1.50 -15.75
CA PRO A 407 -30.48 -1.70 -14.48
C PRO A 407 -31.44 -1.65 -13.28
N GLN A 408 -31.39 -2.67 -12.41
CA GLN A 408 -32.06 -2.63 -11.10
C GLN A 408 -31.05 -2.19 -10.05
N PHE A 409 -31.19 -0.95 -9.61
CA PHE A 409 -30.30 -0.34 -8.63
C PHE A 409 -31.09 0.64 -7.80
N LYS A 410 -31.48 0.20 -6.60
CA LYS A 410 -32.22 1.00 -5.63
C LYS A 410 -31.38 1.13 -4.37
N ILE A 411 -31.15 2.38 -3.97
CA ILE A 411 -30.48 2.73 -2.72
C ILE A 411 -31.52 3.47 -1.87
N PRO A 412 -31.80 3.02 -0.64
CA PRO A 412 -32.65 3.76 0.29
C PRO A 412 -32.12 5.18 0.52
N THR A 413 -33.01 6.18 0.61
CA THR A 413 -32.62 7.60 0.73
C THR A 413 -31.66 7.86 1.89
N LYS A 414 -31.91 7.24 3.05
CA LYS A 414 -31.01 7.34 4.21
C LYS A 414 -29.59 6.83 3.90
N LEU A 415 -29.50 5.70 3.20
CA LEU A 415 -28.21 5.14 2.80
C LEU A 415 -27.51 6.01 1.75
N LYS A 416 -28.28 6.64 0.85
CA LYS A 416 -27.74 7.57 -0.15
C LYS A 416 -27.04 8.77 0.51
N GLU A 417 -27.64 9.35 1.55
CA GLU A 417 -27.00 10.42 2.32
C GLU A 417 -25.75 9.93 3.07
N ALA A 418 -25.80 8.74 3.68
CA ALA A 418 -24.64 8.15 4.35
C ALA A 418 -23.46 7.91 3.37
N LEU A 419 -23.76 7.42 2.16
CA LEU A 419 -22.76 7.24 1.09
C LEU A 419 -22.15 8.57 0.65
N LYS A 420 -22.98 9.63 0.53
CA LYS A 420 -22.51 10.98 0.21
C LYS A 420 -21.55 11.50 1.29
N THR A 421 -21.92 11.40 2.57
CA THR A 421 -21.04 11.81 3.67
C THR A 421 -19.74 11.00 3.69
N ALA A 422 -19.81 9.68 3.49
CA ALA A 422 -18.62 8.84 3.43
C ALA A 422 -17.69 9.25 2.28
N LYS A 423 -18.25 9.53 1.09
CA LYS A 423 -17.50 10.05 -0.06
C LYS A 423 -16.79 11.37 0.26
N GLU A 424 -17.49 12.33 0.87
CA GLU A 424 -16.90 13.62 1.26
C GLU A 424 -15.73 13.44 2.25
N CYS A 425 -15.83 12.48 3.18
CA CYS A 425 -14.72 12.14 4.08
C CYS A 425 -13.52 11.55 3.34
N MET A 426 -13.73 10.67 2.35
CA MET A 426 -12.65 10.11 1.52
C MET A 426 -11.90 11.21 0.75
N GLU A 427 -12.65 12.12 0.13
CA GLU A 427 -12.11 13.25 -0.63
C GLU A 427 -11.35 14.22 0.27
N LYS A 428 -11.87 14.48 1.47
CA LYS A 428 -11.17 15.28 2.49
C LYS A 428 -9.83 14.66 2.90
N ARG A 429 -9.80 13.35 3.21
CA ARG A 429 -8.54 12.65 3.55
C ARG A 429 -7.53 12.73 2.40
N LEU A 430 -7.99 12.55 1.16
CA LEU A 430 -7.14 12.69 -0.02
C LEU A 430 -6.55 14.11 -0.14
N ALA A 431 -7.36 15.15 0.07
CA ALA A 431 -6.91 16.53 0.01
C ALA A 431 -5.86 16.84 1.09
N GLU A 432 -6.04 16.32 2.31
CA GLU A 432 -5.06 16.43 3.41
C GLU A 432 -3.74 15.73 3.07
N GLU A 433 -3.82 14.51 2.52
CA GLU A 433 -2.65 13.75 2.06
C GLU A 433 -1.89 14.50 0.94
N GLN A 434 -2.60 14.99 -0.08
CA GLN A 434 -2.04 15.78 -1.18
C GLN A 434 -1.37 17.07 -0.68
N LYS A 435 -1.98 17.74 0.32
CA LYS A 435 -1.41 18.93 0.95
C LYS A 435 -0.08 18.60 1.63
N SER A 436 -0.04 17.51 2.38
CA SER A 436 1.18 17.01 3.05
C SER A 436 2.29 16.66 2.05
N ILE A 437 1.95 15.90 1.00
CA ILE A 437 2.90 15.52 -0.08
C ILE A 437 3.48 16.75 -0.75
N TYR A 438 2.66 17.75 -1.05
CA TYR A 438 3.12 18.99 -1.66
C TYR A 438 4.04 19.80 -0.75
N GLN A 439 3.69 19.93 0.54
CA GLN A 439 4.53 20.62 1.53
C GLN A 439 5.88 19.94 1.68
N HIS A 440 5.90 18.61 1.78
CA HIS A 440 7.12 17.82 1.84
C HIS A 440 7.99 18.04 0.59
N ARG A 441 7.44 17.89 -0.61
CA ARG A 441 8.18 18.12 -1.87
C ARG A 441 8.79 19.51 -1.96
N ARG A 442 8.06 20.55 -1.51
CA ARG A 442 8.59 21.92 -1.46
C ARG A 442 9.75 22.03 -0.49
N LEU A 443 9.63 21.46 0.71
CA LEU A 443 10.68 21.47 1.71
C LEU A 443 11.93 20.73 1.23
N THR A 444 11.76 19.53 0.65
CA THR A 444 12.87 18.74 0.10
C THR A 444 13.62 19.49 -1.01
N ARG A 445 12.89 20.14 -1.93
CA ARG A 445 13.50 20.98 -2.99
C ARG A 445 14.23 22.20 -2.43
N ALA A 446 13.65 22.85 -1.41
CA ALA A 446 14.30 23.98 -0.74
C ALA A 446 15.59 23.53 -0.02
N GLN A 447 15.56 22.38 0.65
CA GLN A 447 16.72 21.78 1.32
C GLN A 447 17.81 21.38 0.32
N SER A 448 17.45 20.78 -0.83
CA SER A 448 18.43 20.43 -1.86
C SER A 448 19.07 21.67 -2.50
N HIS A 449 18.29 22.74 -2.73
CA HIS A 449 18.81 24.00 -3.24
C HIS A 449 19.73 24.70 -2.22
N HIS A 450 19.35 24.69 -0.95
CA HIS A 450 20.13 25.24 0.17
C HIS A 450 21.42 24.45 0.45
N GLY A 451 21.40 23.13 0.20
CA GLY A 451 22.53 22.22 0.35
C GLY A 451 23.47 22.14 -0.86
N SER A 452 23.12 22.80 -1.97
CA SER A 452 23.91 22.79 -3.21
C SER A 452 25.29 23.43 -3.01
N GLU A 453 26.30 22.89 -3.69
CA GLU A 453 27.68 23.41 -3.63
C GLU A 453 27.77 24.87 -4.05
N GLU A 454 26.90 25.30 -4.96
CA GLU A 454 26.85 26.66 -5.48
C GLU A 454 26.33 27.66 -4.44
N GLU A 455 25.30 27.30 -3.68
CA GLU A 455 24.77 28.08 -2.58
C GLU A 455 25.72 28.10 -1.37
N LYS A 456 26.37 26.96 -1.07
CA LYS A 456 27.44 26.88 -0.07
C LYS A 456 28.62 27.78 -0.45
N LYS A 457 29.02 27.82 -1.72
CA LYS A 457 30.06 28.73 -2.23
C LYS A 457 29.62 30.19 -2.12
N LYS A 458 28.39 30.54 -2.52
CA LYS A 458 27.84 31.90 -2.37
C LYS A 458 27.86 32.37 -0.91
N ARG A 459 27.49 31.51 0.04
CA ARG A 459 27.53 31.84 1.47
C ARG A 459 28.94 31.99 2.01
N LYS A 460 29.88 31.14 1.61
CA LYS A 460 31.30 31.31 1.96
C LYS A 460 31.84 32.64 1.43
N ILE A 461 31.45 33.06 0.23
CA ILE A 461 31.85 34.35 -0.36
C ILE A 461 31.21 35.52 0.41
N LEU A 462 29.91 35.46 0.71
CA LEU A 462 29.22 36.51 1.47
C LEU A 462 29.74 36.63 2.90
N ALA A 463 30.06 35.51 3.57
CA ALA A 463 30.69 35.50 4.88
C ALA A 463 32.09 36.13 4.86
N ARG A 464 32.90 35.82 3.83
CA ARG A 464 34.21 36.47 3.62
C ARG A 464 34.08 37.96 3.34
N LYS A 465 33.08 38.40 2.57
CA LYS A 465 32.82 39.83 2.32
C LYS A 465 32.35 40.56 3.58
N LYS A 466 31.51 39.92 4.41
CA LYS A 466 31.04 40.47 5.69
C LYS A 466 32.19 40.59 6.70
N SER A 467 33.04 39.56 6.80
CA SER A 467 34.24 39.58 7.64
C SER A 467 35.26 40.64 7.20
N LYS A 468 35.43 40.86 5.89
CA LYS A 468 36.27 41.96 5.38
C LYS A 468 35.71 43.34 5.71
N ARG A 469 34.39 43.53 5.67
CA ARG A 469 33.75 44.81 6.05
C ARG A 469 33.88 45.09 7.55
N THR A 470 33.68 44.07 8.40
CA THR A 470 33.88 44.24 9.85
C THR A 470 35.35 44.51 10.21
N ASN A 471 36.32 43.97 9.45
CA ASN A 471 37.74 44.30 9.65
C ASN A 471 38.11 45.73 9.19
N CYS A 472 37.42 46.29 8.19
CA CYS A 472 37.62 47.69 7.79
C CYS A 472 36.98 48.65 8.81
N GLU A 473 35.81 48.31 9.35
CA GLU A 473 35.14 49.13 10.38
C GLU A 473 35.89 49.11 11.73
N SER A 474 36.65 48.04 12.04
CA SER A 474 37.54 48.00 13.21
C SER A 474 38.92 48.66 12.98
N GLY A 475 39.22 49.11 11.75
CA GLY A 475 40.50 49.72 11.38
C GLY A 475 40.52 51.25 11.37
N GLU A 476 39.37 51.92 11.52
CA GLU A 476 39.25 53.38 11.37
C GLU A 476 39.25 54.17 12.70
N GLU A 477 39.43 53.52 13.87
CA GLU A 477 39.54 54.23 15.17
C GLU A 477 40.97 54.61 15.60
N GLN A 478 42.01 54.30 14.82
CA GLN A 478 43.38 54.79 15.11
C GLN A 478 44.11 55.23 13.84
N SER A 479 43.98 56.52 13.49
CA SER A 479 45.11 57.41 13.16
C SER A 479 44.57 58.73 12.57
N MET A 480 44.65 59.81 13.36
CA MET A 480 44.50 61.17 12.85
C MET A 480 45.86 61.79 12.53
N LYS A 481 45.88 62.51 11.39
CA LYS A 481 46.75 63.63 10.96
C LYS A 481 48.15 63.31 10.43
N CYS A 482 48.38 63.66 9.15
CA CYS A 482 49.00 64.94 8.74
C CYS A 482 49.01 65.14 7.20
N ASN A 483 48.47 66.29 6.77
CA ASN A 483 48.84 67.19 5.66
C ASN A 483 49.07 66.75 4.19
N ASN A 484 48.13 67.22 3.36
CA ASN A 484 48.26 68.27 2.32
C ASN A 484 48.63 67.94 0.85
N SER A 485 47.83 68.55 -0.03
CA SER A 485 48.08 69.09 -1.39
C SER A 485 47.89 68.23 -2.65
N ASN A 486 46.90 68.69 -3.44
CA ASN A 486 46.89 68.95 -4.89
C ASN A 486 46.77 67.81 -5.94
N ASN A 487 45.54 67.75 -6.47
CA ASN A 487 45.14 68.12 -7.84
C ASN A 487 45.22 67.10 -9.01
N SER A 488 44.06 66.98 -9.67
CA SER A 488 43.79 66.78 -11.11
C SER A 488 43.94 65.40 -11.78
N GLY A 489 42.79 64.88 -12.26
CA GLY A 489 42.59 64.76 -13.71
C GLY A 489 42.09 63.40 -14.27
N SER A 490 40.95 63.45 -14.96
CA SER A 490 40.51 62.59 -16.08
C SER A 490 40.14 61.12 -15.75
N GLY A 491 38.94 60.60 -16.04
CA GLY A 491 38.18 60.56 -17.30
C GLY A 491 38.26 59.12 -17.84
N THR A 492 37.20 58.31 -17.88
CA THR A 492 36.27 58.15 -19.02
C THR A 492 35.36 56.93 -18.69
N SER A 493 34.05 57.13 -18.59
CA SER A 493 32.97 56.74 -19.54
C SER A 493 32.47 55.28 -19.48
N SER A 494 31.18 55.20 -19.11
CA SER A 494 30.12 54.17 -19.15
C SER A 494 29.93 53.46 -20.55
N PRO A 495 28.86 52.68 -20.88
CA PRO A 495 27.62 52.35 -20.14
C PRO A 495 26.87 50.98 -20.39
N LEU A 496 25.82 50.76 -19.56
CA LEU A 496 24.45 50.18 -19.84
C LEU A 496 24.29 48.65 -20.10
N THR A 497 23.22 47.92 -19.74
CA THR A 497 21.78 48.20 -19.45
C THR A 497 21.14 47.17 -18.48
N SER A 498 20.14 47.58 -17.69
CA SER A 498 19.02 46.72 -17.22
C SER A 498 17.81 47.62 -16.90
N PRO A 499 16.56 47.21 -17.18
CA PRO A 499 15.37 47.90 -16.67
C PRO A 499 14.52 47.06 -15.69
N SER A 500 14.34 47.63 -14.50
CA SER A 500 13.08 48.00 -13.82
C SER A 500 11.92 47.02 -13.56
N SER A 501 11.65 46.85 -12.23
CA SER A 501 10.37 47.06 -11.49
C SER A 501 9.19 46.05 -11.66
N PRO A 502 8.16 46.01 -10.77
CA PRO A 502 7.82 46.89 -9.62
C PRO A 502 7.35 46.21 -8.29
N THR A 503 7.30 47.00 -7.21
CA THR A 503 6.55 46.80 -5.93
C THR A 503 5.17 47.50 -6.01
N PRO A 504 4.14 47.19 -5.18
CA PRO A 504 3.88 47.95 -3.92
C PRO A 504 3.04 47.17 -2.85
N PRO A 505 2.47 47.78 -1.78
CA PRO A 505 3.06 48.62 -0.73
C PRO A 505 2.84 48.06 0.70
N SER A 506 3.58 48.61 1.67
CA SER A 506 3.41 48.43 3.11
C SER A 506 2.44 49.45 3.71
N THR A 507 1.64 49.03 4.69
CA THR A 507 1.02 49.91 5.69
C THR A 507 1.54 49.50 7.08
N ALA A 508 2.01 50.49 7.81
CA ALA A 508 2.57 50.38 9.15
C ALA A 508 1.50 50.20 10.23
N GLY A 509 1.88 49.51 11.31
CA GLY A 509 1.09 49.35 12.53
C GLY A 509 1.93 48.66 13.59
N THR A 510 2.72 49.45 14.32
CA THR A 510 3.60 49.02 15.41
C THR A 510 2.78 48.70 16.66
N THR A 511 2.85 47.46 17.14
CA THR A 511 2.61 47.12 18.55
C THR A 511 3.68 46.13 19.00
N THR A 512 4.48 46.56 19.98
CA THR A 512 5.53 45.82 20.67
C THR A 512 4.94 44.97 21.78
N PHE A 513 5.26 43.66 21.83
CA PHE A 513 5.42 42.81 23.04
C PHE A 513 6.10 41.46 22.66
N PRO A 514 6.73 40.72 23.60
CA PRO A 514 8.04 40.11 23.41
C PRO A 514 8.04 38.67 22.90
N ILE A 515 9.20 38.29 22.37
CA ILE A 515 9.60 36.94 21.94
C ILE A 515 9.62 35.99 23.16
N PRO A 516 9.00 34.79 23.11
CA PRO A 516 9.22 33.77 24.12
C PRO A 516 10.59 33.12 23.92
N VAL A 517 11.39 33.14 24.97
CA VAL A 517 12.65 32.40 25.10
C VAL A 517 12.36 30.89 25.02
N ALA A 518 13.12 30.16 24.21
CA ALA A 518 13.05 28.71 24.12
C ALA A 518 13.49 28.06 25.46
N PRO A 519 12.82 27.00 25.94
CA PRO A 519 13.26 26.30 27.15
C PRO A 519 14.55 25.51 26.88
N PRO A 520 15.42 25.31 27.89
CA PRO A 520 16.61 24.48 27.76
C PRO A 520 16.24 22.99 27.53
N PRO A 521 17.13 22.20 26.89
CA PRO A 521 16.87 20.79 26.66
C PRO A 521 16.83 20.00 27.98
N PRO A 522 16.04 18.91 28.05
CA PRO A 522 15.94 18.08 29.25
C PRO A 522 17.26 17.33 29.53
N PRO A 523 17.54 17.02 30.81
CA PRO A 523 18.73 16.27 31.19
C PRO A 523 18.66 14.81 30.71
N PRO A 524 19.82 14.15 30.49
CA PRO A 524 19.86 12.75 30.07
C PRO A 524 19.33 11.81 31.17
N PRO A 525 18.75 10.65 30.78
CA PRO A 525 18.21 9.68 31.72
C PRO A 525 19.32 9.02 32.56
N PRO A 526 19.02 8.60 33.80
CA PRO A 526 19.97 7.92 34.67
C PRO A 526 20.34 6.52 34.14
N PRO A 527 21.55 6.02 34.47
CA PRO A 527 22.01 4.71 34.03
C PRO A 527 21.18 3.57 34.66
N PRO A 528 21.06 2.43 33.95
CA PRO A 528 20.33 1.26 34.45
C PRO A 528 21.03 0.62 35.66
N PRO A 529 20.29 0.00 36.58
CA PRO A 529 20.86 -0.68 37.75
C PRO A 529 21.65 -1.95 37.35
N PRO A 530 22.63 -2.36 38.17
CA PRO A 530 23.51 -3.48 37.87
C PRO A 530 22.76 -4.83 37.87
N VAL A 531 23.11 -5.67 36.89
CA VAL A 531 22.58 -7.02 36.67
C VAL A 531 23.09 -7.97 37.75
N ALA A 532 22.17 -8.73 38.38
CA ALA A 532 22.49 -9.79 39.33
C ALA A 532 23.09 -11.03 38.62
N PRO A 533 23.96 -11.83 39.28
CA PRO A 533 24.70 -12.91 38.64
C PRO A 533 23.83 -14.13 38.28
N LEU A 534 24.15 -14.73 37.14
CA LEU A 534 23.55 -15.97 36.61
C LEU A 534 24.01 -17.20 37.40
N SER A 535 23.07 -18.09 37.71
CA SER A 535 23.31 -19.45 38.23
C SER A 535 23.81 -20.41 37.12
N PRO A 536 24.60 -21.45 37.45
CA PRO A 536 25.31 -22.30 36.48
C PRO A 536 24.43 -23.40 35.83
N PRO A 537 24.87 -24.00 34.70
CA PRO A 537 24.04 -24.90 33.90
C PRO A 537 24.08 -26.35 34.38
N SER A 538 22.91 -27.00 34.35
CA SER A 538 22.75 -28.45 34.51
C SER A 538 23.19 -29.17 33.23
N LYS A 539 24.07 -30.16 33.41
CA LYS A 539 24.47 -31.15 32.40
C LYS A 539 23.29 -32.08 32.14
N ASP A 540 22.98 -32.34 30.87
CA ASP A 540 22.79 -33.70 30.34
C ASP A 540 22.64 -33.66 28.81
N VAL A 541 23.51 -34.43 28.15
CA VAL A 541 23.56 -34.71 26.72
C VAL A 541 23.14 -36.17 26.54
N PRO A 542 22.41 -36.50 25.47
CA PRO A 542 22.91 -37.60 24.63
C PRO A 542 22.97 -37.24 23.13
N THR A 543 24.20 -37.30 22.61
CA THR A 543 24.69 -37.95 21.39
C THR A 543 23.89 -37.96 20.07
N ALA A 544 24.64 -37.68 19.00
CA ALA A 544 24.28 -37.50 17.60
C ALA A 544 23.60 -38.69 16.89
N PRO A 545 22.90 -38.46 15.75
CA PRO A 545 22.48 -39.51 14.83
C PRO A 545 23.52 -39.75 13.70
N PRO A 546 23.66 -41.01 13.20
CA PRO A 546 24.44 -41.31 12.00
C PRO A 546 23.62 -41.04 10.72
N PRO A 547 24.27 -40.99 9.53
CA PRO A 547 23.62 -40.59 8.29
C PRO A 547 22.93 -41.77 7.58
N VAL A 548 22.25 -41.44 6.47
CA VAL A 548 22.01 -42.22 5.24
C VAL A 548 20.53 -42.41 4.83
N ASN A 549 20.24 -41.88 3.63
CA ASN A 549 19.32 -42.29 2.56
C ASN A 549 18.15 -43.25 2.82
N GLY A 550 16.99 -42.83 2.27
CA GLY A 550 16.18 -43.65 1.34
C GLY A 550 15.26 -44.70 1.97
N THR A 551 14.00 -44.70 1.52
CA THR A 551 12.96 -45.73 1.76
C THR A 551 12.45 -45.89 3.19
N ASP A 552 11.47 -45.05 3.59
CA ASP A 552 10.63 -45.39 4.76
C ASP A 552 9.16 -44.92 4.66
N ARG A 553 8.50 -45.28 3.55
CA ARG A 553 7.04 -45.07 3.37
C ARG A 553 6.21 -46.31 3.73
N GLY A 554 6.85 -47.38 4.19
CA GLY A 554 6.22 -48.66 4.54
C GLY A 554 5.99 -48.90 6.04
N ALA A 555 6.83 -48.35 6.91
CA ALA A 555 6.76 -48.61 8.36
C ALA A 555 5.57 -47.92 9.06
N LEU A 556 5.09 -46.78 8.54
CA LEU A 556 4.01 -46.01 9.15
C LEU A 556 2.63 -46.71 9.07
N LEU A 557 2.42 -47.58 8.07
CA LEU A 557 1.12 -48.21 7.80
C LEU A 557 0.90 -49.50 8.61
N ASN A 558 1.96 -50.13 9.14
CA ASN A 558 1.85 -51.32 9.98
C ASN A 558 1.57 -50.99 11.47
N SER A 559 1.86 -49.78 11.93
CA SER A 559 1.59 -49.35 13.31
C SER A 559 0.12 -49.09 13.62
N ILE A 560 -0.76 -48.97 12.60
CA ILE A 560 -2.17 -48.56 12.78
C ILE A 560 -3.11 -49.77 12.98
N LYS A 561 -2.65 -51.01 12.75
CA LYS A 561 -3.50 -52.21 12.86
C LYS A 561 -3.49 -52.91 14.24
N GLY A 562 -2.82 -52.34 15.25
CA GLY A 562 -2.56 -53.01 16.54
C GLY A 562 -3.24 -52.42 17.79
N PHE A 563 -4.28 -51.59 17.68
CA PHE A 563 -4.84 -50.89 18.85
C PHE A 563 -5.73 -51.80 19.73
N LYS A 564 -5.27 -52.10 20.96
CA LYS A 564 -6.04 -52.84 21.99
C LYS A 564 -6.68 -51.88 23.00
N LYS A 565 -8.01 -51.77 22.97
CA LYS A 565 -8.85 -50.86 23.79
C LYS A 565 -8.80 -51.10 25.31
N GLY A 566 -8.26 -52.23 25.78
CA GLY A 566 -8.27 -52.62 27.20
C GLY A 566 -7.12 -52.11 28.08
N GLY A 567 -6.15 -51.38 27.52
CA GLY A 567 -4.93 -50.96 28.24
C GLY A 567 -4.92 -49.55 28.86
N LEU A 568 -6.03 -48.81 28.78
CA LEU A 568 -6.07 -47.41 29.22
C LEU A 568 -6.56 -47.31 30.68
N LYS A 569 -5.74 -46.70 31.54
CA LYS A 569 -6.11 -46.35 32.92
C LYS A 569 -7.23 -45.29 32.92
N LYS A 570 -8.21 -45.44 33.81
CA LYS A 570 -9.30 -44.45 33.99
C LYS A 570 -8.73 -43.13 34.54
N ALA A 571 -9.08 -42.02 33.90
CA ALA A 571 -8.76 -40.67 34.34
C ALA A 571 -9.81 -40.17 35.35
N VAL A 572 -9.35 -39.47 36.39
CA VAL A 572 -10.20 -38.77 37.36
C VAL A 572 -10.46 -37.35 36.83
N THR A 573 -11.72 -36.97 36.70
CA THR A 573 -12.14 -35.62 36.29
C THR A 573 -12.36 -34.74 37.52
N ASN A 574 -11.69 -33.58 37.55
CA ASN A 574 -12.02 -32.49 38.49
C ASN A 574 -13.00 -31.54 37.80
N ASP A 575 -14.18 -31.38 38.41
CA ASP A 575 -15.24 -30.46 37.97
C ASP A 575 -15.05 -29.11 38.67
N HIS A 576 -15.05 -28.02 37.89
CA HIS A 576 -14.87 -26.64 38.38
C HIS A 576 -16.08 -25.74 38.07
N SER A 577 -17.28 -26.30 37.99
CA SER A 577 -18.50 -25.52 37.76
C SER A 577 -19.15 -25.03 39.07
N ALA A 578 -18.66 -23.91 39.62
CA ALA A 578 -19.37 -23.10 40.62
C ALA A 578 -19.16 -21.58 40.37
N PRO A 579 -20.15 -20.71 40.69
CA PRO A 579 -20.12 -19.28 40.34
C PRO A 579 -19.31 -18.43 41.34
N PRO A 580 -18.85 -17.21 40.96
CA PRO A 580 -17.82 -16.50 41.69
C PRO A 580 -18.39 -15.56 42.77
N ASP A 581 -17.92 -15.72 44.01
CA ASP A 581 -17.93 -14.68 45.02
C ASP A 581 -16.51 -14.07 45.19
N GLN A 582 -16.54 -12.75 45.30
CA GLN A 582 -15.54 -11.70 45.55
C GLN A 582 -14.12 -12.01 46.07
N LEU A 583 -13.19 -11.13 45.63
CA LEU A 583 -11.81 -10.84 46.10
C LEU A 583 -10.74 -11.83 45.61
N SER A 584 -9.56 -11.45 45.10
CA SER A 584 -8.77 -10.22 45.15
C SER A 584 -7.75 -10.19 44.00
N ALA A 585 -7.28 -8.99 43.66
CA ALA A 585 -6.26 -8.72 42.64
C ALA A 585 -4.89 -9.35 42.96
N ASP A 586 -4.26 -9.99 41.96
CA ASP A 586 -2.93 -9.64 41.43
C ASP A 586 -2.38 -10.77 40.52
N VAL A 587 -1.46 -10.37 39.62
CA VAL A 587 -0.58 -11.18 38.74
C VAL A 587 -1.10 -11.44 37.32
N TYR A 588 -0.51 -10.72 36.35
CA TYR A 588 -0.54 -10.99 34.91
C TYR A 588 0.86 -11.43 34.48
N ASP A 589 1.00 -12.68 34.02
CA ASP A 589 2.22 -13.23 33.41
C ASP A 589 1.85 -13.88 32.05
N PRO A 590 2.37 -13.40 30.90
CA PRO A 590 2.01 -13.94 29.59
C PRO A 590 3.15 -14.80 29.01
N ALA A 591 3.13 -16.11 29.27
CA ALA A 591 3.97 -17.07 28.53
C ALA A 591 3.43 -18.51 28.55
N CYS A 592 2.52 -18.87 27.62
CA CYS A 592 2.47 -20.24 27.09
C CYS A 592 1.65 -20.34 25.78
N PRO A 593 2.15 -21.01 24.73
CA PRO A 593 1.42 -21.22 23.47
C PRO A 593 0.49 -22.44 23.58
N LEU A 594 -0.81 -22.22 23.42
CA LEU A 594 -1.79 -23.30 23.28
C LEU A 594 -1.65 -23.98 21.91
N VAL A 595 -1.29 -25.25 21.95
CA VAL A 595 -1.31 -26.19 20.82
C VAL A 595 -2.77 -26.61 20.58
N THR A 596 -3.36 -26.16 19.49
CA THR A 596 -4.71 -26.55 19.07
C THR A 596 -4.65 -27.84 18.25
N CYS A 597 -5.09 -28.95 18.85
CA CYS A 597 -5.52 -30.14 18.12
C CYS A 597 -7.04 -30.19 18.16
N PHE A 598 -7.73 -29.96 17.04
CA PHE A 598 -9.10 -30.44 16.89
C PHE A 598 -9.31 -31.16 15.56
N ILE A 599 -9.82 -32.37 15.74
CA ILE A 599 -10.16 -33.39 14.77
C ILE A 599 -11.39 -32.94 13.98
N ILE A 600 -11.34 -33.17 12.67
CA ILE A 600 -12.44 -32.99 11.72
C ILE A 600 -13.54 -34.01 12.05
N LEU A 601 -14.76 -33.50 12.27
CA LEU A 601 -16.02 -34.21 12.00
C LEU A 601 -16.91 -33.31 11.14
#